data_AF-A0AAU7GQK8-F1
#
_entry.id   AF-A0AAU7GQK8-F1
#
_cell.length_a   1.000
_cell.length_b   1.000
_cell.length_c   1.000
_cell.angle_alpha   90.00
_cell.angle_beta   90.00
_cell.angle_gamma   90.00
#
_symmetry.space_group_name_H-M   'P 1'
#
loop_
_entity.id
_entity.type
_entity.pdbx_description
1 polymer ?
#
loop_
_entity_poly.entity_id
_entity_poly.type
_entity_poly.pdbx_seq_one_letter_code
_entity_poly.pdbx_strand_id
1 'polypeptide(L)'
;MFKTKIEHLKQVIQSDDFLSLSFEDLINFNNSIQLLEDLIYLVGYNIILIERTPSGTTIFSAGMFPNDLDEKIRFDNSNIEGKLLLAIKTTFNLMLEIKRLPNIFELYSAEMILKTNNAIAENNKVDVSFLNLVRNRLAN
;
A
#
# COMPACT_ATOMS: atom_id res chain seq x y z
N MET A 1 -16.05 4.81 -6.67
CA MET A 1 -15.48 6.11 -6.28
C MET A 1 -14.05 6.15 -6.83
N PHE A 2 -13.61 7.27 -7.42
CA PHE A 2 -12.20 7.43 -7.79
C PHE A 2 -11.42 7.84 -6.54
N LYS A 3 -10.47 7.02 -6.10
CA LYS A 3 -9.57 7.35 -5.00
C LYS A 3 -8.33 8.02 -5.57
N THR A 4 -7.92 9.15 -4.99
CA THR A 4 -6.79 9.95 -5.49
C THR A 4 -5.71 10.22 -4.44
N LYS A 5 -5.91 9.82 -3.17
CA LYS A 5 -5.01 10.12 -2.05
C LYS A 5 -5.08 9.07 -0.96
N ILE A 6 -4.05 9.05 -0.10
CA ILE A 6 -3.86 8.12 1.03
C ILE A 6 -4.06 8.78 2.41
N GLU A 7 -5.20 9.45 2.60
CA GLU A 7 -5.46 10.33 3.75
C GLU A 7 -5.29 9.65 5.12
N HIS A 8 -5.72 8.40 5.28
CA HIS A 8 -5.66 7.69 6.55
C HIS A 8 -4.28 7.09 6.77
N LEU A 9 -3.69 6.56 5.71
CA LEU A 9 -2.35 5.99 5.77
C LEU A 9 -1.29 7.06 6.03
N LYS A 10 -1.48 8.31 5.57
CA LYS A 10 -0.59 9.44 5.91
C LYS A 10 -0.43 9.65 7.41
N GLN A 11 -1.53 9.55 8.17
CA GLN A 11 -1.49 9.70 9.63
C GLN A 11 -0.70 8.57 10.28
N VAL A 12 -0.87 7.34 9.80
CA VAL A 12 -0.14 6.17 10.33
C VAL A 12 1.34 6.24 9.96
N ILE A 13 1.71 6.67 8.77
CA ILE A 13 3.11 6.84 8.33
C ILE A 13 3.87 7.86 9.18
N GLN A 14 3.18 8.86 9.70
CA GLN A 14 3.76 9.94 10.50
C GLN A 14 3.86 9.61 11.99
N SER A 15 3.36 8.45 12.44
CA SER A 15 3.50 8.04 13.84
C SER A 15 4.92 7.56 14.14
N ASP A 16 5.36 7.76 15.39
CA ASP A 16 6.69 7.33 15.84
C ASP A 16 6.87 5.80 15.77
N ASP A 17 5.76 5.05 15.89
CA ASP A 17 5.76 3.60 15.85
C ASP A 17 5.66 3.01 14.44
N PHE A 18 5.50 3.83 13.39
CA PHE A 18 5.23 3.31 12.03
C PHE A 18 6.24 2.26 11.58
N LEU A 19 7.53 2.48 11.84
CA LEU A 19 8.61 1.60 11.39
C LEU A 19 8.65 0.23 12.09
N SER A 20 7.94 0.08 13.21
CA SER A 20 7.81 -1.17 13.97
C SER A 20 6.53 -1.95 13.63
N LEU A 21 5.59 -1.36 12.89
CA LEU A 21 4.33 -2.01 12.52
C LEU A 21 4.54 -3.12 11.49
N SER A 22 3.81 -4.22 11.70
CA SER A 22 3.55 -5.23 10.68
C SER A 22 2.25 -4.93 9.92
N PHE A 23 2.03 -5.63 8.80
CA PHE A 23 0.76 -5.54 8.09
C PHE A 23 -0.40 -6.06 8.96
N GLU A 24 -0.13 -7.08 9.76
CA GLU A 24 -1.06 -7.66 10.71
C GLU A 24 -1.45 -6.68 11.83
N ASP A 25 -0.59 -5.72 12.19
CA ASP A 25 -0.96 -4.66 13.13
C ASP A 25 -1.96 -3.68 12.50
N LEU A 26 -1.74 -3.29 11.23
CA LEU A 26 -2.62 -2.37 10.51
C LEU A 26 -4.07 -2.88 10.38
N ILE A 27 -4.25 -4.18 10.14
CA ILE A 27 -5.60 -4.77 9.98
C ILE A 27 -6.39 -4.79 11.30
N ASN A 28 -5.70 -4.69 12.45
CA ASN A 28 -6.31 -4.64 13.78
C ASN A 28 -6.68 -3.21 14.21
N PHE A 29 -6.39 -2.19 13.41
CA PHE A 29 -6.73 -0.81 13.74
C PHE A 29 -8.23 -0.55 13.55
N ASN A 30 -8.76 0.42 14.31
CA ASN A 30 -10.16 0.85 14.21
C ASN A 30 -10.54 1.38 12.81
N ASN A 31 -9.57 1.87 12.04
CA ASN A 31 -9.71 2.37 10.66
C ASN A 31 -9.14 1.41 9.60
N SER A 32 -9.06 0.11 9.90
CA SER A 32 -8.47 -0.90 9.01
C SER A 32 -9.08 -0.92 7.60
N ILE A 33 -10.38 -0.67 7.45
CA ILE A 33 -11.05 -0.60 6.14
C ILE A 33 -10.48 0.54 5.30
N GLN A 34 -10.31 1.72 5.88
CA GLN A 34 -9.77 2.89 5.19
C GLN A 34 -8.27 2.73 4.90
N LEU A 35 -7.53 2.07 5.80
CA LEU A 35 -6.12 1.77 5.59
C LEU A 35 -5.91 0.77 4.46
N LEU A 36 -6.76 -0.26 4.38
CA LEU A 36 -6.77 -1.21 3.26
C LEU A 36 -7.12 -0.51 1.94
N GLU A 37 -8.11 0.38 1.93
CA GLU A 37 -8.44 1.19 0.76
C GLU A 37 -7.23 2.02 0.28
N ASP A 38 -6.55 2.71 1.20
CA ASP A 38 -5.38 3.53 0.88
C ASP A 38 -4.20 2.67 0.37
N LEU A 39 -4.01 1.46 0.90
CA LEU A 39 -2.99 0.51 0.41
C LEU A 39 -3.33 -0.03 -0.98
N ILE A 40 -4.58 -0.37 -1.27
CA ILE A 40 -5.03 -0.77 -2.61
C ILE A 40 -4.78 0.35 -3.62
N TYR A 41 -4.99 1.59 -3.21
CA TYR A 41 -4.62 2.74 -4.03
C TYR A 41 -3.11 2.79 -4.29
N LEU A 42 -2.26 2.55 -3.28
CA LEU A 42 -0.81 2.52 -3.50
C LEU A 42 -0.33 1.39 -4.43
N VAL A 43 -1.04 0.26 -4.49
CA VAL A 43 -0.76 -0.83 -5.45
C VAL A 43 -0.91 -0.35 -6.90
N GLY A 44 -1.76 0.65 -7.17
CA GLY A 44 -1.93 1.18 -8.52
C GLY A 44 -3.38 1.36 -8.98
N TYR A 45 -4.33 0.85 -8.21
CA TYR A 45 -5.75 0.92 -8.55
C TYR A 45 -6.34 2.29 -8.20
N ASN A 46 -7.17 2.82 -9.10
CA ASN A 46 -7.79 4.13 -8.93
C ASN A 46 -9.29 4.02 -8.67
N ILE A 47 -9.90 2.91 -9.10
CA ILE A 47 -11.27 2.56 -8.78
C ILE A 47 -11.23 1.52 -7.68
N ILE A 48 -11.85 1.84 -6.55
CA ILE A 48 -12.04 0.92 -5.44
C ILE A 48 -13.52 0.96 -5.08
N LEU A 49 -14.15 -0.21 -5.11
CA LEU A 49 -15.51 -0.43 -4.63
C LEU A 49 -15.43 -1.24 -3.35
N ILE A 50 -16.17 -0.80 -2.33
CA ILE A 50 -16.22 -1.45 -1.02
C ILE A 50 -17.67 -1.87 -0.79
N GLU A 51 -17.88 -3.16 -0.64
CA GLU A 51 -19.20 -3.75 -0.40
C GLU A 51 -19.18 -4.47 0.94
N ARG A 52 -20.24 -4.33 1.72
CA ARG A 52 -20.41 -5.07 2.97
C ARG A 52 -21.53 -6.08 2.83
N THR A 53 -21.18 -7.34 3.02
CA THR A 53 -22.15 -8.44 2.98
C THR A 53 -22.99 -8.48 4.26
N PRO A 54 -24.18 -9.11 4.22
CA PRO A 54 -25.01 -9.30 5.42
C PRO A 54 -24.32 -10.09 6.54
N SER A 55 -23.34 -10.94 6.22
CA SER A 55 -22.52 -11.67 7.20
C SER A 55 -21.46 -10.80 7.88
N GLY A 56 -21.35 -9.53 7.51
CA GLY A 56 -20.41 -8.57 8.07
C GLY A 56 -19.05 -8.52 7.35
N THR A 57 -18.79 -9.41 6.38
CA THR A 57 -17.58 -9.42 5.55
C THR A 57 -17.54 -8.20 4.63
N THR A 58 -16.39 -7.52 4.60
CA THR A 58 -16.10 -6.42 3.67
C THR A 58 -15.37 -6.97 2.45
N ILE A 59 -15.85 -6.63 1.26
CA ILE A 59 -15.24 -7.01 -0.02
C ILE A 59 -14.74 -5.74 -0.70
N PHE A 60 -13.46 -5.70 -1.06
CA PHE A 60 -12.93 -4.65 -1.92
C PHE A 60 -12.78 -5.22 -3.33
N SER A 61 -13.33 -4.51 -4.32
CA SER A 61 -13.08 -4.75 -5.74
C SER A 61 -12.32 -3.57 -6.32
N ALA A 62 -11.18 -3.83 -6.94
CA ALA A 62 -10.28 -2.78 -7.43
C ALA A 62 -9.98 -2.91 -8.92
N GLY A 63 -9.72 -1.78 -9.56
CA GLY A 63 -9.51 -1.69 -11.00
C GLY A 63 -8.75 -0.44 -11.40
N MET A 64 -8.03 -0.52 -12.53
CA MET A 64 -7.46 0.68 -13.16
C MET A 64 -8.55 1.51 -13.83
N PHE A 65 -9.57 0.84 -14.38
CA PHE A 65 -10.70 1.44 -15.09
C PHE A 65 -12.04 0.98 -14.47
N PRO A 66 -13.13 1.76 -14.63
CA PRO A 66 -14.42 1.43 -14.04
C PRO A 66 -15.01 0.08 -14.48
N ASN A 67 -14.68 -0.37 -15.68
CA ASN A 67 -15.20 -1.62 -16.26
C ASN A 67 -14.29 -2.83 -15.98
N ASP A 68 -13.20 -2.64 -15.25
CA ASP A 68 -12.14 -3.64 -15.04
C ASP A 68 -11.93 -3.85 -13.53
N LEU A 69 -12.96 -4.38 -12.86
CA LEU A 69 -13.01 -4.61 -11.41
C LEU A 69 -12.86 -6.09 -11.08
N ASP A 70 -11.78 -6.68 -11.54
CA ASP A 70 -11.52 -8.12 -11.37
C ASP A 70 -10.81 -8.47 -10.06
N GLU A 71 -10.18 -7.49 -9.43
CA GLU A 71 -9.26 -7.74 -8.34
C GLU A 71 -9.94 -7.60 -6.98
N LYS A 72 -10.00 -8.71 -6.23
CA LYS A 72 -10.82 -8.82 -5.01
C LYS A 72 -9.99 -9.17 -3.79
N ILE A 73 -10.23 -8.45 -2.69
CA ILE A 73 -9.92 -8.93 -1.34
C ILE A 73 -11.20 -9.03 -0.53
N ARG A 74 -11.23 -10.00 0.38
CA ARG A 74 -12.27 -10.14 1.40
C ARG A 74 -11.62 -9.95 2.75
N PHE A 75 -12.32 -9.23 3.61
CA PHE A 75 -11.92 -8.95 4.97
C PHE A 75 -13.05 -9.34 5.92
N ASP A 76 -12.80 -10.32 6.77
CA ASP A 76 -13.72 -10.77 7.83
C ASP A 76 -12.93 -10.77 9.15
N ASN A 77 -13.40 -10.08 10.20
CA ASN A 77 -12.89 -10.21 11.57
C ASN A 77 -11.35 -10.44 11.71
N SER A 78 -10.53 -9.61 11.05
CA SER A 78 -9.04 -9.68 11.03
C SER A 78 -8.41 -10.75 10.12
N ASN A 79 -9.23 -11.56 9.45
CA ASN A 79 -8.83 -12.41 8.35
C ASN A 79 -8.96 -11.65 7.02
N ILE A 80 -7.92 -11.72 6.19
CA ILE A 80 -7.87 -11.10 4.87
C ILE A 80 -7.43 -12.13 3.84
N GLU A 81 -8.20 -12.27 2.77
CA GLU A 81 -7.92 -13.20 1.69
C GLU A 81 -8.19 -12.55 0.33
N GLY A 82 -7.55 -13.05 -0.73
CA GLY A 82 -7.79 -12.58 -2.09
C GLY A 82 -6.52 -12.44 -2.90
N LYS A 83 -6.69 -12.23 -4.22
CA LYS A 83 -5.57 -12.17 -5.18
C LYS A 83 -4.66 -10.96 -4.93
N LEU A 84 -5.24 -9.82 -4.53
CA LEU A 84 -4.50 -8.60 -4.22
C LEU A 84 -3.72 -8.63 -2.92
N LEU A 85 -3.94 -9.60 -2.03
CA LEU A 85 -3.35 -9.59 -0.70
C LEU A 85 -1.82 -9.51 -0.76
N LEU A 86 -1.20 -10.29 -1.65
CA LEU A 86 0.26 -10.26 -1.79
C LEU A 86 0.73 -8.88 -2.24
N ALA A 87 0.07 -8.26 -3.22
CA ALA A 87 0.42 -6.93 -3.69
C ALA A 87 0.28 -5.88 -2.57
N ILE A 88 -0.80 -5.93 -1.79
CA ILE A 88 -1.02 -5.04 -0.65
C ILE A 88 0.09 -5.19 0.40
N LYS A 89 0.45 -6.43 0.78
CA LYS A 89 1.54 -6.68 1.74
C LYS A 89 2.89 -6.20 1.21
N THR A 90 3.19 -6.47 -0.07
CA THR A 90 4.41 -5.99 -0.72
C THR A 90 4.47 -4.46 -0.74
N THR A 91 3.36 -3.80 -1.07
CA THR A 91 3.27 -2.33 -1.04
C THR A 91 3.51 -1.79 0.36
N PHE A 92 2.92 -2.39 1.40
CA PHE A 92 3.18 -1.98 2.78
C PHE A 92 4.66 -2.11 3.16
N ASN A 93 5.31 -3.23 2.82
CA ASN A 93 6.74 -3.44 3.09
C ASN A 93 7.62 -2.43 2.34
N LEU A 94 7.31 -2.14 1.08
CA LEU A 94 7.99 -1.10 0.31
C LEU A 94 7.88 0.27 0.98
N MET A 95 6.72 0.61 1.53
CA MET A 95 6.56 1.87 2.26
C MET A 95 7.47 1.93 3.50
N LEU A 96 7.57 0.84 4.27
CA LEU A 96 8.49 0.75 5.40
C LEU A 96 9.94 0.96 4.96
N GLU A 97 10.37 0.30 3.89
CA GLU A 97 11.72 0.47 3.36
C GLU A 97 11.99 1.89 2.86
N ILE A 98 11.03 2.51 2.14
CA ILE A 98 11.13 3.90 1.71
C ILE A 98 11.26 4.83 2.92
N LYS A 99 10.51 4.60 4.00
CA LYS A 99 10.54 5.44 5.20
C LYS A 99 11.77 5.22 6.07
N ARG A 100 12.42 4.06 5.98
CA ARG A 100 13.73 3.79 6.62
C ARG A 100 14.89 4.50 5.93
N LEU A 101 14.70 4.99 4.70
CA LEU A 101 15.74 5.75 4.02
C LEU A 101 16.08 7.01 4.83
N PRO A 102 17.37 7.33 4.98
CA PRO A 102 17.78 8.46 5.77
C PRO A 102 17.31 9.77 5.13
N ASN A 103 17.06 10.80 5.95
CA ASN A 103 16.65 12.14 5.49
C ASN A 103 17.64 12.79 4.49
N ILE A 104 18.88 12.29 4.44
CA ILE A 104 19.92 12.74 3.49
C ILE A 104 19.87 11.99 2.15
N PHE A 105 18.88 11.12 1.91
CA PHE A 105 18.77 10.35 0.67
C PHE A 105 18.73 11.24 -0.58
N GLU A 106 18.18 12.45 -0.46
CA GLU A 106 18.17 13.45 -1.54
C GLU A 106 19.56 14.00 -1.89
N LEU A 107 20.53 13.85 -0.99
CA LEU A 107 21.93 14.26 -1.18
C LEU A 107 22.79 13.15 -1.79
N TYR A 108 22.23 11.97 -2.01
CA TYR A 108 22.96 10.86 -2.62
C TYR A 108 23.29 11.16 -4.08
N SER A 109 24.42 10.62 -4.56
CA SER A 109 24.72 10.68 -6.00
C SER A 109 23.69 9.87 -6.79
N ALA A 110 23.53 10.18 -8.08
CA ALA A 110 22.62 9.45 -8.95
C ALA A 110 22.90 7.92 -8.96
N GLU A 111 24.17 7.53 -8.90
CA GLU A 111 24.58 6.12 -8.82
C GLU A 111 24.16 5.46 -7.49
N MET A 112 24.31 6.16 -6.37
CA MET A 112 23.88 5.66 -5.05
C MET A 112 22.36 5.54 -4.95
N ILE A 113 21.62 6.51 -5.50
CA ILE A 113 20.16 6.45 -5.60
C ILE A 113 19.74 5.23 -6.41
N LEU A 114 20.35 5.04 -7.59
CA LEU A 114 20.05 3.88 -8.45
C LEU A 114 20.34 2.56 -7.75
N LYS A 115 21.51 2.42 -7.12
CA LYS A 115 21.89 1.22 -6.37
C LYS A 115 20.93 0.92 -5.23
N THR A 116 20.53 1.94 -4.48
CA THR A 116 19.59 1.80 -3.37
C THR A 116 18.21 1.39 -3.87
N ASN A 117 17.72 2.01 -4.94
CA ASN A 117 16.41 1.68 -5.53
C ASN A 117 16.38 0.26 -6.06
N ASN A 118 17.43 -0.18 -6.74
CA ASN A 118 17.56 -1.55 -7.23
C ASN A 118 17.54 -2.55 -6.06
N ALA A 119 18.27 -2.26 -4.97
CA ALA A 119 18.29 -3.13 -3.79
C ALA A 119 16.90 -3.25 -3.13
N ILE A 120 16.17 -2.14 -2.96
CA ILE A 120 14.80 -2.16 -2.41
C ILE A 120 13.87 -2.97 -3.33
N ALA A 121 13.93 -2.72 -4.64
CA ALA A 121 13.10 -3.41 -5.61
C ALA A 121 13.36 -4.93 -5.62
N GLU A 122 14.65 -5.33 -5.61
CA GLU A 122 15.07 -6.74 -5.55
C GLU A 122 14.61 -7.43 -4.26
N ASN A 123 14.81 -6.80 -3.10
CA ASN A 123 14.37 -7.33 -1.81
C ASN A 123 12.86 -7.62 -1.76
N ASN A 124 12.07 -6.75 -2.41
CA ASN A 124 10.62 -6.86 -2.44
C ASN A 124 10.09 -7.64 -3.66
N LYS A 125 10.97 -8.15 -4.54
CA LYS A 125 10.62 -8.86 -5.78
C LYS A 125 9.69 -8.04 -6.68
N VAL A 126 9.95 -6.74 -6.78
CA VAL A 126 9.23 -5.80 -7.65
C VAL A 126 10.19 -5.17 -8.65
N ASP A 127 9.65 -4.55 -9.69
CA ASP A 127 10.45 -3.69 -10.56
C ASP A 127 10.61 -2.28 -9.99
N VAL A 128 11.59 -1.54 -10.52
CA VAL A 128 11.85 -0.15 -10.12
C VAL A 128 10.69 0.77 -10.51
N SER A 129 9.93 0.44 -11.55
CA SER A 129 8.77 1.22 -11.99
C SER A 129 7.66 1.20 -10.92
N PHE A 130 7.41 0.06 -10.29
CA PHE A 130 6.48 -0.10 -9.19
C PHE A 130 6.95 0.62 -7.93
N LEU A 131 8.24 0.52 -7.59
CA LEU A 131 8.82 1.33 -6.51
C LEU A 131 8.59 2.83 -6.73
N ASN A 132 8.83 3.32 -7.96
CA ASN A 132 8.60 4.71 -8.32
C ASN A 132 7.11 5.09 -8.27
N LEU A 133 6.21 4.20 -8.69
CA LEU A 133 4.76 4.39 -8.56
C LEU A 133 4.37 4.60 -7.09
N VAL A 134 4.83 3.72 -6.19
CA VAL A 134 4.54 3.82 -4.76
C VAL A 134 5.06 5.14 -4.20
N ARG A 135 6.32 5.51 -4.48
CA ARG A 135 6.89 6.81 -4.04
C ARG A 135 6.08 8.00 -4.54
N ASN A 136 5.71 8.00 -5.81
CA ASN A 136 4.91 9.08 -6.39
C ASN A 136 3.54 9.18 -5.71
N ARG A 137 2.88 8.06 -5.43
CA ARG A 137 1.58 8.06 -4.75
C ARG A 137 1.69 8.40 -3.26
N LEU A 138 2.81 8.10 -2.60
CA LEU A 138 3.08 8.52 -1.23
C LEU A 138 3.29 10.04 -1.10
N ALA A 139 3.85 10.68 -2.14
CA ALA A 139 4.12 12.11 -2.16
C ALA A 139 2.87 12.97 -2.45
N ASN A 140 1.82 12.40 -3.07
CA ASN A 140 0.57 13.08 -3.43
C ASN A 140 -0.52 12.92 -2.36
#